data_AF-A0A258KX83-F1
#
_entry.id   AF-A0A258KX83-F1
#
_cell.length_a   1.000
_cell.length_b   1.000
_cell.length_c   1.000
_cell.angle_alpha   90.00
_cell.angle_beta   90.00
_cell.angle_gamma   90.00
#
_symmetry.space_group_name_H-M   'P 1'
#
loop_
_entity.id
_entity.type
_entity.pdbx_description
1 polymer ?
#
loop_
_entity_poly.entity_id
_entity_poly.type
_entity_poly.pdbx_seq_one_letter_code
_entity_poly.pdbx_strand_id
1 'polypeptide(L)'
;MSKSAPLAAVIVAALLTGSPAAIAEETDAAPARLLCTFSSGSSVSYEAGAFATKPAAPLSFAITKIDLEGQSAALTTAEGQTPASLRIVRAVNANHFLEVVNEGFLNLTTIYDKDPKTGLHPAVHSRHLGLIGQPVFGQYSGTCAE
;
A
#
# COMPACT_ATOMS: atom_id res chain seq x y z
N MET A 1 -61.89 -58.66 -18.70
CA MET A 1 -61.68 -58.77 -17.24
C MET A 1 -60.19 -59.05 -17.05
N SER A 2 -59.36 -58.37 -16.26
CA SER A 2 -59.49 -57.22 -15.37
C SER A 2 -58.06 -56.69 -15.12
N LYS A 3 -57.85 -55.40 -15.37
CA LYS A 3 -57.05 -54.39 -14.62
C LYS A 3 -55.86 -54.84 -13.75
N SER A 4 -54.71 -54.16 -13.90
CA SER A 4 -54.12 -53.22 -12.90
C SER A 4 -52.68 -52.77 -13.27
N ALA A 5 -52.52 -51.49 -13.62
CA ALA A 5 -51.40 -50.65 -13.18
C ALA A 5 -51.77 -50.08 -11.76
N PRO A 6 -50.93 -49.44 -10.92
CA PRO A 6 -49.78 -48.58 -11.27
C PRO A 6 -48.60 -48.60 -10.25
N LEU A 7 -47.49 -47.89 -10.52
CA LEU A 7 -47.01 -46.80 -9.66
C LEU A 7 -45.84 -46.07 -10.32
N ALA A 8 -46.02 -44.76 -10.47
CA ALA A 8 -45.06 -43.81 -10.95
C ALA A 8 -43.96 -43.55 -9.91
N ALA A 9 -42.73 -43.36 -10.36
CA ALA A 9 -41.70 -42.63 -9.62
C ALA A 9 -41.16 -41.54 -10.55
N VAL A 10 -41.79 -40.37 -10.50
CA VAL A 10 -41.28 -39.14 -11.11
C VAL A 10 -40.16 -38.63 -10.21
N ILE A 11 -38.91 -38.79 -10.63
CA ILE A 11 -37.77 -38.12 -10.00
C ILE A 11 -37.73 -36.70 -10.57
N VAL A 12 -38.16 -35.74 -9.76
CA VAL A 12 -38.00 -34.31 -10.05
C VAL A 12 -36.53 -33.95 -9.86
N ALA A 13 -35.79 -33.85 -10.96
CA ALA A 13 -34.47 -33.23 -10.97
C ALA A 13 -34.65 -31.72 -10.82
N ALA A 14 -34.47 -31.21 -9.60
CA ALA A 14 -34.41 -29.78 -9.34
C ALA A 14 -33.13 -29.22 -10.00
N LEU A 15 -33.31 -28.47 -11.09
CA LEU A 15 -32.27 -27.62 -11.66
C LEU A 15 -31.95 -26.53 -10.63
N LEU A 16 -30.85 -26.70 -9.91
CA LEU A 16 -30.22 -25.61 -9.16
C LEU A 16 -29.70 -24.59 -10.17
N THR A 17 -30.49 -23.55 -10.42
CA THR A 17 -30.04 -22.29 -11.03
C THR A 17 -29.15 -21.55 -10.04
N GLY A 18 -27.93 -22.05 -9.86
CA GLY A 18 -26.87 -21.30 -9.19
C GLY A 18 -26.33 -20.27 -10.18
N SER A 19 -26.62 -18.99 -9.93
CA SER A 19 -25.93 -17.89 -10.59
C SER A 19 -24.42 -18.09 -10.41
N PRO A 20 -23.59 -18.07 -11.46
CA PRO A 20 -22.15 -18.06 -11.29
C PRO A 20 -21.82 -16.78 -10.52
N ALA A 21 -21.41 -16.92 -9.26
CA ALA A 21 -20.75 -15.86 -8.55
C ALA A 21 -19.50 -15.53 -9.39
N ALA A 22 -19.50 -14.37 -10.04
CA ALA A 22 -18.32 -13.83 -10.65
C ALA A 22 -17.28 -13.69 -9.53
N ILE A 23 -16.32 -14.62 -9.50
CA ILE A 23 -15.08 -14.44 -8.76
C ILE A 23 -14.42 -13.26 -9.47
N ALA A 24 -14.49 -12.08 -8.86
CA ALA A 24 -13.69 -10.96 -9.31
C ALA A 24 -12.23 -11.41 -9.18
N GLU A 25 -11.57 -11.64 -10.31
CA GLU A 25 -10.12 -11.74 -10.34
C GLU A 25 -9.60 -10.39 -9.84
N GLU A 26 -9.06 -10.38 -8.63
CA GLU A 26 -8.23 -9.27 -8.16
C GLU A 26 -7.04 -9.23 -9.12
N THR A 27 -7.14 -8.38 -10.13
CA THR A 27 -6.02 -8.12 -11.03
C THR A 27 -4.86 -7.67 -10.16
N ASP A 28 -3.80 -8.48 -10.15
CA ASP A 28 -2.48 -8.23 -9.54
C ASP A 28 -1.74 -7.05 -10.22
N ALA A 29 -2.50 -6.14 -10.81
CA ALA A 29 -2.02 -4.94 -11.46
C ALA A 29 -1.76 -3.90 -10.38
N ALA A 30 -0.53 -3.40 -10.36
CA ALA A 30 -0.15 -2.32 -9.47
C ALA A 30 -1.05 -1.09 -9.69
N PRO A 31 -1.45 -0.37 -8.63
CA PRO A 31 -2.18 0.87 -8.78
C PRO A 31 -1.32 1.88 -9.58
N ALA A 32 -1.93 2.63 -10.49
CA ALA A 32 -1.21 3.60 -11.32
C ALA A 32 -0.62 4.77 -10.50
N ARG A 33 -1.26 5.07 -9.37
CA ARG A 33 -0.91 6.14 -8.44
C ARG A 33 -1.33 5.75 -7.02
N LEU A 34 -0.58 6.24 -6.04
CA LEU A 34 -0.91 6.16 -4.62
C LEU A 34 -0.69 7.55 -4.00
N LEU A 35 -1.74 8.18 -3.50
CA LEU A 35 -1.69 9.43 -2.74
C LEU A 35 -1.59 9.12 -1.25
N CYS A 36 -0.43 9.38 -0.67
CA CYS A 36 -0.13 9.08 0.71
C CYS A 36 -0.25 10.31 1.61
N THR A 37 -0.84 10.13 2.78
CA THR A 37 -0.95 11.16 3.83
C THR A 37 -0.54 10.58 5.18
N PHE A 38 0.38 11.26 5.84
CA PHE A 38 0.93 10.92 7.14
C PHE A 38 0.61 12.05 8.10
N SER A 39 -0.48 11.89 8.85
CA SER A 39 -0.97 12.92 9.78
C SER A 39 -0.21 12.97 11.10
N SER A 40 0.55 11.93 11.42
CA SER A 40 1.29 11.80 12.69
C SER A 40 2.67 11.18 12.47
N GLY A 41 3.60 11.56 13.33
CA GLY A 41 4.93 11.00 13.37
C GLY A 41 5.80 11.62 14.46
N SER A 42 6.99 11.08 14.59
CA SER A 42 8.04 11.57 15.47
C SER A 42 9.28 11.95 14.66
N SER A 43 10.01 12.93 15.17
CA SER A 43 11.37 13.25 14.73
C SER A 43 12.29 13.07 15.93
N VAL A 44 13.38 12.35 15.72
CA VAL A 44 14.38 12.04 16.73
C VAL A 44 15.70 12.62 16.28
N SER A 45 16.32 13.46 17.11
CA SER A 45 17.67 13.98 16.91
C SER A 45 18.59 13.50 18.02
N TYR A 46 19.88 13.43 17.74
CA TYR A 46 20.91 13.20 18.76
C TYR A 46 21.61 14.51 19.10
N GLU A 47 21.44 14.94 20.35
CA GLU A 47 21.93 16.22 20.85
C GLU A 47 22.51 16.01 22.25
N ALA A 48 23.67 16.61 22.53
CA ALA A 48 24.33 16.54 23.83
C ALA A 48 24.50 15.12 24.41
N GLY A 49 24.72 14.11 23.54
CA GLY A 49 24.96 12.74 23.97
C GLY A 49 23.71 11.87 24.13
N ALA A 50 22.51 12.39 23.81
CA ALA A 50 21.24 11.70 24.00
C ALA A 50 20.30 11.87 22.80
N PHE A 51 19.37 10.93 22.65
CA PHE A 51 18.27 11.06 21.68
C PHE A 51 17.13 11.87 22.28
N ALA A 52 16.69 12.90 21.56
CA ALA A 52 15.53 13.71 21.88
C ALA A 52 14.44 13.48 20.84
N THR A 53 13.21 13.23 21.29
CA THR A 53 12.05 13.01 20.42
C THR A 53 11.11 14.21 20.46
N LYS A 54 10.63 14.64 19.29
CA LYS A 54 9.59 15.66 19.14
C LYS A 54 8.53 15.20 18.14
N PRO A 55 7.29 15.72 18.22
CA PRO A 55 6.31 15.53 17.16
C PRO A 55 6.84 16.01 15.81
N ALA A 56 6.61 15.24 14.76
CA ALA A 56 6.92 15.66 13.41
C ALA A 56 5.72 16.36 12.75
N ALA A 57 6.00 17.29 11.83
CA ALA A 57 4.97 17.90 11.00
C ALA A 57 4.35 16.86 10.04
N PRO A 58 3.03 16.92 9.74
CA PRO A 58 2.39 16.05 8.77
C PRO A 58 3.04 16.12 7.38
N LEU A 59 2.95 15.04 6.62
CA LEU A 59 3.51 14.92 5.28
C LEU A 59 2.48 14.31 4.32
N SER A 60 2.49 14.78 3.08
CA SER A 60 1.74 14.15 1.99
C SER A 60 2.56 14.18 0.71
N PHE A 61 2.46 13.11 -0.07
CA PHE A 61 3.08 12.97 -1.39
C PHE A 61 2.34 11.91 -2.19
N ALA A 62 2.58 11.87 -3.49
CA ALA A 62 2.09 10.78 -4.33
C ALA A 62 3.23 9.95 -4.90
N ILE A 63 3.00 8.65 -4.98
CA ILE A 63 3.84 7.70 -5.71
C ILE A 63 3.11 7.39 -7.01
N THR A 64 3.83 7.44 -8.12
CA THR A 64 3.32 7.32 -9.49
C THR A 64 4.26 6.47 -10.33
N LYS A 65 3.85 6.14 -11.56
CA LYS A 65 4.66 5.35 -12.51
C LYS A 65 5.15 4.06 -11.85
N ILE A 66 4.27 3.41 -11.09
CA ILE A 66 4.59 2.21 -10.31
C ILE A 66 4.77 1.05 -11.28
N ASP A 67 5.99 0.55 -11.34
CA ASP A 67 6.37 -0.65 -12.09
C ASP A 67 6.94 -1.67 -11.09
N LEU A 68 6.07 -2.58 -10.65
CA LEU A 68 6.44 -3.62 -9.66
C LEU A 68 7.42 -4.64 -10.23
N GLU A 69 7.40 -4.88 -11.55
CA GLU A 69 8.29 -5.82 -12.22
C GLU A 69 9.68 -5.22 -12.40
N GLY A 70 9.76 -4.00 -12.95
CA GLY A 70 11.01 -3.23 -13.08
C GLY A 70 11.49 -2.61 -11.77
N GLN A 71 10.74 -2.79 -10.68
CA GLN A 71 11.04 -2.35 -9.34
C GLN A 71 11.33 -0.84 -9.25
N SER A 72 10.50 -0.04 -9.90
CA SER A 72 10.68 1.40 -10.00
C SER A 72 9.39 2.17 -9.80
N ALA A 73 9.51 3.39 -9.28
CA ALA A 73 8.40 4.33 -9.18
C ALA A 73 8.94 5.77 -9.15
N ALA A 74 8.03 6.73 -9.11
CA ALA A 74 8.35 8.15 -8.97
C ALA A 74 7.54 8.79 -7.83
N LEU A 75 8.20 9.63 -7.03
CA LEU A 75 7.58 10.42 -5.95
C LEU A 75 7.35 11.86 -6.40
N THR A 76 6.17 12.40 -6.12
CA THR A 76 5.80 13.80 -6.40
C THR A 76 5.21 14.45 -5.15
N THR A 77 5.76 15.59 -4.73
CA THR A 77 5.30 16.36 -3.55
C THR A 77 4.38 17.53 -3.91
N ALA A 78 4.50 18.08 -5.12
CA ALA A 78 3.54 19.04 -5.68
C ALA A 78 3.51 18.97 -7.21
N GLU A 79 2.43 19.47 -7.81
CA GLU A 79 2.33 19.63 -9.26
C GLU A 79 3.43 20.57 -9.78
N GLY A 80 4.08 20.20 -10.88
CA GLY A 80 5.16 20.97 -11.50
C GLY A 80 6.56 20.77 -10.91
N GLN A 81 6.71 20.02 -9.82
CA GLN A 81 8.03 19.62 -9.33
C GLN A 81 8.58 18.42 -10.11
N THR A 82 9.91 18.37 -10.27
CA THR A 82 10.58 17.21 -10.88
C THR A 82 10.38 15.99 -9.97
N PRO A 83 9.78 14.89 -10.47
CA PRO A 83 9.57 13.70 -9.65
C PRO A 83 10.90 13.09 -9.20
N ALA A 84 10.98 12.69 -7.92
CA ALA A 84 12.10 11.91 -7.42
C ALA A 84 11.95 10.44 -7.82
N SER A 85 13.06 9.76 -8.14
CA SER A 85 13.04 8.35 -8.52
C SER A 85 13.05 7.46 -7.27
N LEU A 86 12.23 6.41 -7.28
CA LEU A 86 12.15 5.41 -6.22
C LEU A 86 12.59 4.04 -6.74
N ARG A 87 13.21 3.25 -5.85
CA ARG A 87 13.37 1.81 -6.03
C ARG A 87 12.31 1.07 -5.24
N ILE A 88 11.73 0.03 -5.83
CA ILE A 88 10.74 -0.81 -5.15
C ILE A 88 11.41 -2.09 -4.65
N VAL A 89 11.17 -2.44 -3.38
CA VAL A 89 11.46 -3.77 -2.84
C VAL A 89 10.12 -4.41 -2.49
N ARG A 90 9.78 -5.51 -3.18
CA ARG A 90 8.53 -6.23 -2.94
C ARG A 90 8.64 -7.08 -1.67
N ALA A 91 7.59 -7.08 -0.87
CA ALA A 91 7.42 -7.95 0.29
C ALA A 91 6.06 -8.65 0.22
N VAL A 92 5.85 -9.65 1.07
CA VAL A 92 4.53 -10.27 1.20
C VAL A 92 3.58 -9.25 1.83
N ASN A 93 2.49 -8.95 1.12
CA ASN A 93 1.43 -8.01 1.51
C ASN A 93 1.87 -6.55 1.69
N ALA A 94 3.01 -6.18 1.11
CA ALA A 94 3.51 -4.81 1.11
C ALA A 94 4.53 -4.55 0.00
N ASN A 95 4.68 -3.28 -0.38
CA ASN A 95 5.79 -2.81 -1.19
C ASN A 95 6.54 -1.70 -0.45
N HIS A 96 7.86 -1.80 -0.45
CA HIS A 96 8.75 -0.77 0.05
C HIS A 96 9.22 0.12 -1.09
N PHE A 97 9.21 1.43 -0.87
CA PHE A 97 9.63 2.44 -1.80
C PHE A 97 10.80 3.20 -1.18
N LEU A 98 11.99 2.99 -1.72
CA LEU A 98 13.23 3.60 -1.26
C LEU A 98 13.56 4.80 -2.13
N GLU A 99 13.66 5.96 -1.50
CA GLU A 99 14.16 7.19 -2.09
C GLU A 99 15.58 7.45 -1.59
N VAL A 100 16.51 7.62 -2.51
CA VAL A 100 17.86 8.13 -2.21
C VAL A 100 17.89 9.58 -2.65
N VAL A 101 18.00 10.49 -1.69
CA VAL A 101 18.12 11.93 -1.96
C VAL A 101 19.58 12.38 -1.89
N ASN A 102 19.83 13.60 -2.32
CA ASN A 102 21.15 14.22 -2.27
C ASN A 102 21.73 14.17 -0.85
N GLU A 103 23.07 14.08 -0.76
CA GLU A 103 23.81 13.97 0.51
C GLU A 103 23.63 12.64 1.26
N GLY A 104 23.00 11.65 0.64
CA GLY A 104 22.91 10.29 1.17
C GLY A 104 21.80 10.07 2.18
N PHE A 105 20.84 11.00 2.30
CA PHE A 105 19.66 10.75 3.09
C PHE A 105 18.77 9.71 2.42
N LEU A 106 18.10 8.92 3.25
CA LEU A 106 17.26 7.82 2.80
C LEU A 106 15.86 8.01 3.33
N ASN A 107 14.88 8.00 2.43
CA ASN A 107 13.48 7.91 2.84
C ASN A 107 12.94 6.53 2.42
N LEU A 108 12.20 5.90 3.32
CA LEU A 108 11.61 4.59 3.11
C LEU A 108 10.11 4.68 3.37
N THR A 109 9.31 4.43 2.35
CA THR A 109 7.86 4.30 2.50
C THR A 109 7.49 2.84 2.35
N THR A 110 6.78 2.26 3.30
CA THR A 110 6.19 0.93 3.16
C THR A 110 4.69 1.07 3.06
N ILE A 111 4.12 0.53 1.99
CA ILE A 111 2.68 0.54 1.74
C ILE A 111 2.21 -0.90 1.75
N TYR A 112 1.27 -1.20 2.64
CA TYR A 112 0.68 -2.52 2.79
C TYR A 112 -0.51 -2.70 1.85
N ASP A 113 -1.00 -3.93 1.74
CA ASP A 113 -2.24 -4.22 1.01
C ASP A 113 -3.41 -3.39 1.54
N LYS A 114 -4.40 -3.18 0.67
CA LYS A 114 -5.57 -2.38 0.97
C LYS A 114 -6.35 -3.00 2.12
N ASP A 115 -6.60 -2.24 3.19
CA ASP A 115 -7.43 -2.69 4.29
C ASP A 115 -8.90 -2.72 3.83
N PRO A 116 -9.58 -3.88 3.83
CA PRO A 116 -10.95 -4.02 3.33
C PRO A 116 -11.97 -3.21 4.15
N LYS A 117 -11.64 -2.82 5.40
CA LYS A 117 -12.56 -2.04 6.23
C LYS A 117 -12.55 -0.57 5.88
N THR A 118 -11.37 -0.02 5.61
CA THR A 118 -11.19 1.42 5.36
C THR A 118 -11.13 1.75 3.87
N GLY A 119 -10.83 0.76 3.02
CA GLY A 119 -10.60 0.97 1.60
C GLY A 119 -9.30 1.75 1.31
N LEU A 120 -8.39 1.85 2.28
CA LEU A 120 -7.12 2.54 2.17
C LEU A 120 -5.97 1.57 2.40
N HIS A 121 -4.81 1.88 1.84
CA HIS A 121 -3.58 1.17 2.14
C HIS A 121 -2.97 1.72 3.43
N PRO A 122 -2.75 0.91 4.48
CA PRO A 122 -1.92 1.33 5.61
C PRO A 122 -0.50 1.63 5.12
N ALA A 123 0.12 2.68 5.66
CA ALA A 123 1.47 3.05 5.27
C ALA A 123 2.31 3.54 6.45
N VAL A 124 3.60 3.24 6.39
CA VAL A 124 4.61 3.82 7.28
C VAL A 124 5.68 4.50 6.44
N HIS A 125 6.19 5.62 6.93
CA HIS A 125 7.25 6.36 6.27
C HIS A 125 8.36 6.69 7.26
N SER A 126 9.59 6.45 6.85
CA SER A 126 10.78 6.72 7.65
C SER A 126 11.70 7.66 6.86
N ARG A 127 12.32 8.60 7.57
CA ARG A 127 13.29 9.53 7.01
C ARG A 127 14.58 9.39 7.80
N HIS A 128 15.70 9.14 7.14
CA HIS A 128 17.03 9.09 7.74
C HIS A 128 17.83 10.24 7.17
N LEU A 129 18.04 11.27 7.99
CA LEU A 129 18.69 12.53 7.65
C LEU A 129 20.03 12.64 8.39
N GLY A 130 21.00 13.30 7.75
CA GLY A 130 22.28 13.65 8.37
C GLY A 130 22.41 15.17 8.43
N LEU A 131 22.18 15.77 9.60
CA LEU A 131 22.44 17.19 9.81
C LEU A 131 23.80 17.31 10.52
N ILE A 132 24.81 17.80 9.81
CA ILE A 132 26.15 18.12 10.35
C ILE A 132 26.76 16.92 11.11
N GLY A 133 26.61 15.71 10.56
CA GLY A 133 27.15 14.47 11.12
C GLY A 133 26.39 13.91 12.33
N GLN A 134 25.31 14.55 12.79
CA GLN A 134 24.44 14.00 13.84
C GLN A 134 23.30 13.18 13.23
N PRO A 135 22.95 12.02 13.82
CA PRO A 135 21.83 11.23 13.34
C PRO A 135 20.51 11.95 13.64
N VAL A 136 19.72 12.15 12.58
CA VAL A 136 18.35 12.64 12.69
C VAL A 136 17.45 11.69 11.92
N PHE A 137 16.39 11.19 12.53
CA PHE A 137 15.43 10.34 11.83
C PHE A 137 14.00 10.70 12.16
N GLY A 138 13.08 10.33 11.28
CA GLY A 138 11.65 10.49 11.49
C GLY A 138 10.91 9.19 11.22
N GLN A 139 9.84 8.96 11.95
CA GLN A 139 8.94 7.82 11.77
C GLN A 139 7.50 8.31 11.73
N TYR A 140 6.78 7.92 10.70
CA TYR A 140 5.43 8.37 10.42
C TYR A 140 4.50 7.18 10.19
N SER A 141 3.24 7.36 10.56
CA SER A 141 2.14 6.44 10.27
C SER A 141 1.04 7.18 9.54
N GLY A 142 0.47 6.53 8.53
CA GLY A 142 -0.50 7.13 7.65
C GLY A 142 -1.20 6.12 6.76
N THR A 143 -1.78 6.61 5.69
CA THR A 143 -2.48 5.81 4.69
C THR A 143 -2.22 6.31 3.29
N CYS A 144 -2.43 5.46 2.30
CA CYS A 144 -2.43 5.83 0.88
C CYS A 144 -3.76 5.43 0.22
N ALA A 145 -4.24 6.30 -0.67
CA ALA A 145 -5.38 6.05 -1.54
C ALA A 145 -4.92 5.90 -2.99
N GLU A 146 -5.59 5.08 -3.78
CA GLU A 146 -5.36 4.94 -5.23
C GLU A 146 -5.88 6.16 -6.00
#